data_AF-A0A938GP21-F1
#
_entry.id   AF-A0A938GP21-F1
#
_cell.length_a   1.000
_cell.length_b   1.000
_cell.length_c   1.000
_cell.angle_alpha   90.00
_cell.angle_beta   90.00
_cell.angle_gamma   90.00
#
_symmetry.space_group_name_H-M   'P 1'
#
loop_
_entity.id
_entity.type
_entity.pdbx_description
1 polymer ?
#
loop_
_entity_poly.entity_id
_entity_poly.type
_entity_poly.pdbx_seq_one_letter_code
_entity_poly.pdbx_strand_id
1 'polypeptide(L)' 'GPNEFFPFGGGTRRCIGMSFAMFEMKMIIATLLELKISHAGPPAGVTLRAITMAPDSGVPVVIEG' A
#
# COMPACT_ATOMS: atom_id res chain seq x y z
N GLY A 1 -0.95 22.52 1.57
CA GLY A 1 -0.79 22.84 2.99
C GLY A 1 -0.21 21.65 3.76
N PRO A 2 0.64 21.84 4.77
CA PRO A 2 1.26 20.74 5.53
C PRO A 2 0.27 19.84 6.29
N ASN A 3 -1.00 20.24 6.36
CA ASN A 3 -2.10 19.47 6.97
C ASN A 3 -3.07 18.89 5.93
N GLU A 4 -2.73 18.86 4.64
CA GLU A 4 -3.58 18.26 3.60
C GLU A 4 -3.31 16.77 3.41
N PHE A 5 -2.14 16.28 3.86
CA PHE A 5 -1.74 14.89 3.71
C PHE A 5 -1.33 14.29 5.08
N PHE A 6 -2.24 13.54 5.68
CA PHE A 6 -2.09 12.95 7.02
C PHE A 6 -2.55 11.48 7.05
N PRO A 7 -2.01 10.59 6.19
CA PRO A 7 -2.46 9.19 6.08
C PRO A 7 -2.22 8.37 7.36
N PHE A 8 -1.35 8.86 8.25
CA PHE A 8 -1.05 8.27 9.55
C PHE A 8 -1.61 9.11 10.72
N GLY A 9 -2.58 9.99 10.46
CA GLY A 9 -3.05 11.00 11.40
C GLY A 9 -2.08 12.18 11.57
N GLY A 10 -2.46 13.15 12.39
CA GLY A 10 -1.71 14.39 12.62
C GLY A 10 -1.56 14.75 14.10
N GLY A 11 -0.66 15.69 14.38
CA GLY A 11 -0.41 16.22 15.74
C GLY A 11 0.03 15.16 16.75
N THR A 12 -0.33 15.35 18.02
CA THR A 12 0.09 14.51 19.16
C THR A 12 -0.48 13.09 19.13
N ARG A 13 -1.51 12.83 18.31
CA ARG A 13 -2.15 11.51 18.16
C ARG A 13 -1.77 10.83 16.83
N ARG A 14 -0.74 11.29 16.15
CA ARG A 14 -0.19 10.61 14.95
C ARG A 14 0.19 9.17 15.28
N CYS A 15 -0.06 8.27 14.34
CA CYS A 15 0.25 6.85 14.47
C CYS A 15 1.73 6.65 14.85
N ILE A 16 1.96 5.99 15.99
CA ILE A 16 3.30 5.64 16.48
C ILE A 16 4.04 4.71 15.51
N GLY A 17 3.30 3.93 14.72
CA GLY A 17 3.82 3.02 13.71
C GLY A 17 4.20 3.67 12.37
N MET A 18 4.06 4.99 12.21
CA MET A 18 4.32 5.66 10.91
C MET A 18 5.70 5.32 10.34
N SER A 19 6.76 5.42 11.13
CA SER A 19 8.12 5.16 10.64
C SER A 19 8.31 3.70 10.21
N PHE A 20 7.69 2.77 10.94
CA PHE A 20 7.75 1.34 10.63
C PHE A 20 6.95 1.01 9.37
N ALA A 21 5.72 1.50 9.24
CA ALA A 21 4.92 1.31 8.03
C ALA A 21 5.62 1.89 6.79
N MET A 22 6.24 3.07 6.90
CA MET A 22 7.02 3.65 5.81
C MET A 22 8.26 2.83 5.45
N PHE A 23 8.92 2.22 6.43
CA PHE A 23 10.05 1.32 6.19
C PHE A 23 9.60 0.06 5.44
N GLU A 24 8.58 -0.63 5.94
CA GLU A 24 8.01 -1.83 5.31
C GLU A 24 7.55 -1.55 3.88
N MET A 25 6.82 -0.47 3.63
CA MET A 25 6.37 -0.09 2.28
C MET A 25 7.55 0.11 1.31
N LYS A 26 8.63 0.76 1.76
CA LYS A 26 9.84 0.93 0.94
C LYS A 26 10.51 -0.39 0.65
N MET A 27 10.62 -1.28 1.64
CA MET A 27 11.21 -2.61 1.45
C MET A 27 10.39 -3.44 0.47
N ILE A 28 9.06 -3.45 0.59
CA ILE A 28 8.17 -4.15 -0.35
C ILE A 28 8.38 -3.64 -1.78
N ILE A 29 8.40 -2.33 -1.99
CA ILE A 29 8.63 -1.76 -3.32
C ILE A 29 10.02 -2.10 -3.84
N ALA A 30 11.06 -1.99 -3.02
CA ALA A 30 12.42 -2.36 -3.41
C ALA A 30 12.50 -3.82 -3.88
N THR A 31 11.91 -4.74 -3.13
CA THR A 31 11.83 -6.16 -3.50
C THR A 31 11.06 -6.38 -4.80
N LEU A 32 9.94 -5.67 -5.00
CA LEU A 32 9.17 -5.79 -6.25
C LEU A 32 9.93 -5.26 -7.47
N LEU A 33 10.79 -4.25 -7.30
CA LEU A 33 11.60 -3.69 -8.39
C LEU A 33 12.75 -4.61 -8.84
N GLU A 34 13.15 -5.58 -8.01
CA GLU A 34 14.09 -6.63 -8.40
C GLU A 34 13.43 -7.71 -9.27
N LEU A 35 12.10 -7.72 -9.34
CA LEU A 35 11.31 -8.68 -10.12
C LEU A 35 10.80 -8.02 -11.41
N LYS A 36 10.78 -8.79 -12.50
CA LYS A 36 10.06 -8.40 -13.71
C LYS A 36 8.61 -8.85 -13.56
N ILE A 37 7.71 -7.93 -13.25
CA ILE A 37 6.29 -8.24 -13.00
C ILE A 37 5.34 -7.41 -13.87
N SER A 38 4.20 -8.00 -14.21
CA SER A 38 3.09 -7.33 -14.86
C SER A 38 1.77 -7.64 -14.13
N HIS A 39 0.85 -6.66 -14.10
CA HIS A 39 -0.48 -6.84 -13.52
C HIS A 39 -1.30 -7.80 -14.38
N ALA A 40 -1.94 -8.79 -13.76
CA ALA A 40 -2.79 -9.75 -14.44
C ALA A 40 -4.24 -9.49 -14.07
N GLY A 41 -5.06 -9.11 -15.06
CA GLY A 41 -6.50 -8.94 -14.89
C GLY A 41 -6.97 -7.48 -14.94
N PRO A 42 -8.28 -7.25 -14.75
CA PRO A 42 -8.85 -5.89 -14.75
C PRO A 42 -8.38 -5.08 -13.53
N PRO A 43 -8.56 -3.75 -13.54
CA PRO A 43 -8.40 -2.93 -12.34
C PRO A 43 -9.32 -3.45 -11.22
N ALA A 44 -8.76 -3.64 -10.02
CA ALA A 44 -9.55 -4.07 -8.87
C ALA A 44 -10.46 -2.94 -8.38
N GLY A 45 -11.68 -3.28 -7.97
CA GLY A 45 -12.54 -2.37 -7.21
C GLY A 45 -12.04 -2.24 -5.77
N VAL A 46 -12.63 -1.32 -5.02
CA VAL A 46 -12.32 -1.10 -3.60
C VAL A 46 -13.44 -1.66 -2.74
N THR A 47 -13.07 -2.43 -1.71
CA THR A 47 -14.00 -2.92 -0.68
C THR A 47 -13.53 -2.51 0.72
N LEU A 48 -14.48 -2.34 1.64
CA LEU A 48 -14.19 -2.09 3.04
C LEU A 48 -14.04 -3.41 3.79
N ARG A 49 -12.84 -3.67 4.29
CA ARG A 49 -12.53 -4.80 5.18
C ARG A 49 -12.37 -4.28 6.61
N ALA A 50 -13.42 -4.48 7.41
CA ALA A 50 -13.57 -3.90 8.74
C ALA A 50 -13.38 -2.38 8.72
N ILE A 51 -12.20 -1.88 9.11
CA ILE A 51 -11.87 -0.45 9.15
C ILE A 51 -10.88 -0.03 8.05
N THR A 52 -10.49 -0.94 7.15
CA THR A 52 -9.48 -0.71 6.10
C THR A 52 -10.06 -0.86 4.71
N MET A 53 -9.64 -0.01 3.76
CA MET A 53 -9.94 -0.19 2.34
C MET A 53 -8.94 -1.19 1.73
N ALA A 54 -9.43 -2.11 0.92
CA ALA A 54 -8.61 -3.10 0.22
C ALA A 54 -9.18 -3.40 -1.17
N PRO A 55 -8.39 -3.99 -2.07
CA PRO A 55 -8.90 -4.55 -3.32
C PRO A 55 -10.00 -5.60 -3.06
N ASP A 56 -11.07 -5.56 -3.85
CA ASP A 56 -12.19 -6.51 -3.76
C ASP A 56 -11.79 -7.95 -4.14
N SER A 57 -10.90 -8.08 -5.13
CA SER A 57 -10.53 -9.33 -5.80
C SER A 57 -9.03 -9.66 -5.71
N GLY A 58 -8.29 -8.97 -4.83
CA GLY A 58 -6.84 -9.07 -4.74
C GLY A 58 -6.12 -8.29 -5.85
N VAL A 59 -4.83 -8.57 -6.05
CA VAL A 59 -3.99 -7.93 -7.09
C VAL A 59 -3.15 -9.03 -7.76
N PRO A 60 -3.67 -9.71 -8.79
CA PRO A 60 -2.94 -10.79 -9.44
C PRO A 60 -1.76 -10.21 -10.23
N VAL A 61 -0.61 -10.87 -10.14
CA VAL A 61 0.61 -10.46 -10.86
C VAL A 61 1.22 -11.67 -11.57
N VAL A 62 1.80 -11.45 -12.73
CA VAL A 62 2.65 -12.42 -13.44
C VAL A 62 4.10 -12.04 -13.17
N ILE A 63 4.92 -13.03 -12.80
CA ILE A 63 6.38 -12.89 -12.75
C ILE A 63 6.93 -13.40 -14.07
N GLU A 64 7.65 -12.55 -14.78
CA GLU A 64 8.32 -12.88 -16.04
C GLU A 64 9.73 -13.39 -15.74
N GLY A 65 10.05 -14.58 -16.29
CA GLY A 65 11.39 -15.13 -16.31
C GLY A 65 12.25 -14.57 -17.43
#